data_AF-A0A8H3CTA1-F1
#
_entry.id   AF-A0A8H3CTA1-F1
#
_cell.length_a   1.000
_cell.length_b   1.000
_cell.length_c   1.000
_cell.angle_alpha   90.00
_cell.angle_beta   90.00
_cell.angle_gamma   90.00
#
_symmetry.space_group_name_H-M   'P 1'
#
loop_
_entity.id
_entity.type
_entity.pdbx_description
1 polymer ?
#
loop_
_entity_poly.entity_id
_entity_poly.type
_entity_poly.pdbx_seq_one_letter_code
_entity_poly.pdbx_strand_id
1 'polypeptide(L)'
;MLDRLLGYYDQLLTRTIIMTSLYTVQLFTQDEQTVTTDWENFKQFGIFQLQTYPEDRPKEPVPLPNIQAATVNKVIEYCEQHRDDEPYSENTPIRHTEWDKAFIASLSREEIFEVILAGNYLDMKPMLNLGCKQVANMIKNKTPDEIRDVFNIVARPPE
;
A
#
# COMPACT_ATOMS: atom_id res chain seq x y z
N MET A 1 24.13 39.20 11.89
CA MET A 1 24.67 37.93 12.48
C MET A 1 23.61 36.84 12.48
N LEU A 2 22.37 37.16 12.89
CA LEU A 2 21.21 36.27 12.81
C LEU A 2 20.86 35.82 11.38
N ASP A 3 20.96 36.69 10.37
CA ASP A 3 20.66 36.32 8.98
C ASP A 3 21.63 35.27 8.40
N ARG A 4 22.89 35.28 8.85
CA ARG A 4 23.87 34.26 8.46
C ARG A 4 23.61 32.92 9.15
N LEU A 5 23.10 32.95 10.38
CA LEU A 5 22.67 31.74 11.09
C LEU A 5 21.41 31.16 10.45
N LEU A 6 20.41 31.98 10.13
CA LEU A 6 19.20 31.56 9.43
C LEU A 6 19.51 30.96 8.05
N GLY A 7 20.37 31.60 7.25
CA GLY A 7 20.79 31.05 5.96
C GLY A 7 21.61 29.76 6.09
N TYR A 8 22.39 29.59 7.16
CA TYR A 8 23.11 28.34 7.43
C TYR A 8 22.18 27.23 7.91
N TYR A 9 21.17 27.54 8.74
CA TYR A 9 20.13 26.58 9.12
C TYR A 9 19.26 26.19 7.93
N ASP A 10 18.88 27.12 7.08
CA ASP A 10 18.12 26.83 5.85
C ASP A 10 18.95 26.00 4.87
N GLN A 11 20.25 26.28 4.72
CA GLN A 11 21.18 25.42 3.98
C GLN A 11 21.40 24.06 4.63
N LEU A 12 21.44 23.95 5.95
CA LEU A 12 21.55 22.67 6.67
C LEU A 12 20.25 21.89 6.63
N LEU A 13 19.09 22.54 6.71
CA LEU A 13 17.77 21.93 6.58
C LEU A 13 17.58 21.45 5.14
N THR A 14 17.88 22.30 4.16
CA THR A 14 17.91 21.94 2.73
C THR A 14 18.93 20.85 2.45
N ARG A 15 20.13 20.89 3.05
CA ARG A 15 21.11 19.79 2.96
C ARG A 15 20.64 18.54 3.68
N THR A 16 19.89 18.61 4.77
CA THR A 16 19.35 17.43 5.48
C THR A 16 18.21 16.82 4.67
N ILE A 17 17.32 17.65 4.11
CA ILE A 17 16.23 17.29 3.18
C ILE A 17 16.78 16.74 1.85
N ILE A 18 17.92 17.23 1.36
CA ILE A 18 18.59 16.75 0.14
C ILE A 18 19.53 15.55 0.44
N MET A 19 20.11 15.43 1.64
CA MET A 19 20.93 14.28 2.06
C MET A 19 20.10 13.07 2.51
N THR A 20 18.81 13.24 2.82
CA THR A 20 17.81 12.20 2.60
C THR A 20 17.53 12.06 1.11
N SER A 21 18.56 11.70 0.34
CA SER A 21 18.41 11.37 -1.07
C SER A 21 17.28 10.35 -1.20
N LEU A 22 16.25 10.66 -2.00
CA LEU A 22 15.13 9.80 -2.34
C LEU A 22 15.67 8.49 -2.91
N TYR A 23 16.01 7.55 -2.04
CA TYR A 23 16.34 6.21 -2.47
C TYR A 23 15.08 5.64 -3.06
N THR A 24 15.14 5.28 -4.33
CA THR A 24 14.00 4.71 -5.02
C THR A 24 14.22 3.23 -5.21
N VAL A 25 13.12 2.48 -5.11
CA VAL A 25 13.07 1.05 -5.34
C VAL A 25 12.29 0.83 -6.63
N GLN A 26 12.83 0.00 -7.51
CA GLN A 26 12.14 -0.46 -8.71
C GLN A 26 11.38 -1.74 -8.38
N LEU A 27 10.13 -1.80 -8.81
CA LEU A 27 9.21 -2.92 -8.61
C LEU A 27 8.86 -3.48 -9.99
N PHE A 28 9.19 -4.73 -10.25
CA PHE A 28 8.91 -5.39 -11.52
C PHE A 28 7.64 -6.23 -11.40
N THR A 29 6.59 -5.87 -12.11
CA THR A 29 5.22 -6.35 -11.89
C THR A 29 4.86 -7.54 -12.76
N GLN A 30 3.73 -8.18 -12.47
CA GLN A 30 3.21 -9.35 -13.20
C GLN A 30 3.09 -9.10 -14.71
N ASP A 31 2.70 -7.89 -15.09
CA ASP A 31 2.49 -7.43 -16.46
C ASP A 31 3.76 -6.88 -17.12
N GLU A 32 4.93 -7.29 -16.62
CA GLU A 32 6.26 -6.94 -17.12
C GLU A 32 6.55 -5.42 -17.12
N GLN A 33 5.85 -4.66 -16.29
CA GLN A 33 6.08 -3.23 -16.12
C GLN A 33 7.04 -2.97 -14.94
N THR A 34 7.70 -1.83 -14.97
CA THR A 34 8.52 -1.36 -13.85
C THR A 34 7.88 -0.13 -13.22
N VAL A 35 7.47 -0.26 -11.97
CA VAL A 35 6.97 0.85 -11.15
C VAL A 35 8.09 1.31 -10.22
N THR A 36 8.25 2.61 -10.03
CA THR A 36 9.27 3.17 -9.13
C THR A 36 8.59 3.82 -7.93
N THR A 37 9.08 3.55 -6.72
CA THR A 37 8.59 4.16 -5.48
C THR A 37 9.75 4.57 -4.58
N ASP A 38 9.53 5.52 -3.68
CA ASP A 38 10.55 5.89 -2.69
C ASP A 38 10.68 4.84 -1.57
N TRP A 39 11.81 4.89 -0.88
CA TRP A 39 12.13 3.98 0.22
C TRP A 39 11.13 4.07 1.38
N GLU A 40 10.57 5.25 1.64
CA GLU A 40 9.65 5.47 2.76
C GLU A 40 8.28 4.81 2.52
N ASN A 41 7.87 4.70 1.27
CA ASN A 41 6.73 3.90 0.86
C ASN A 41 7.09 2.41 0.84
N PHE A 42 8.23 2.04 0.24
CA PHE A 42 8.63 0.64 0.09
C PHE A 42 8.82 -0.07 1.43
N LYS A 43 9.38 0.59 2.45
CA LYS A 43 9.61 -0.01 3.78
C LYS A 43 8.32 -0.41 4.52
N GLN A 44 7.16 0.04 4.05
CA GLN A 44 5.86 -0.37 4.59
C GLN A 44 5.45 -1.78 4.12
N PHE A 45 6.11 -2.34 3.11
CA PHE A 45 5.84 -3.69 2.62
C PHE A 45 6.47 -4.71 3.59
N GLY A 46 5.64 -5.50 4.26
CA GLY A 46 6.09 -6.51 5.24
C GLY A 46 6.90 -7.66 4.63
N ILE A 47 6.85 -7.84 3.30
CA ILE A 47 7.69 -8.83 2.59
C ILE A 47 9.19 -8.51 2.61
N PHE A 48 9.55 -7.27 2.87
CA PHE A 48 10.94 -6.88 3.02
C PHE A 48 11.22 -6.74 4.52
N GLN A 49 11.95 -7.69 5.10
CA GLN A 49 12.42 -7.53 6.48
C GLN A 49 13.19 -6.22 6.54
N LEU A 50 12.80 -5.32 7.44
CA LEU A 50 13.45 -4.03 7.66
C LEU A 50 14.94 -4.28 7.88
N GLN A 51 15.73 -4.10 6.82
CA GLN A 51 17.16 -4.17 6.93
C GLN A 51 17.61 -2.80 7.43
N THR A 52 18.11 -2.79 8.66
CA THR A 52 18.37 -1.59 9.48
C THR A 52 19.34 -0.61 8.81
N TYR A 53 20.08 -1.05 7.78
CA TYR A 53 21.18 -0.30 7.21
C TYR A 53 20.97 0.08 5.73
N PRO A 54 21.43 1.27 5.29
CA PRO A 54 21.27 1.72 3.90
C PRO A 54 21.88 0.81 2.83
N GLU A 55 22.94 0.07 3.15
CA GLU A 55 23.63 -0.86 2.25
C GLU A 55 22.78 -2.06 1.82
N ASP A 56 21.75 -2.36 2.61
CA ASP A 56 20.85 -3.49 2.45
C ASP A 56 19.65 -3.17 1.52
N ARG A 57 19.52 -1.90 1.11
CA ARG A 57 18.43 -1.48 0.24
C ARG A 57 18.54 -2.19 -1.13
N PRO A 58 17.40 -2.59 -1.75
CA PRO A 58 17.42 -3.34 -3.00
C PRO A 58 18.08 -2.55 -4.14
N LYS A 59 19.21 -3.05 -4.65
CA LYS A 59 19.94 -2.44 -5.78
C LYS A 59 19.43 -2.90 -7.14
N GLU A 60 18.71 -4.01 -7.15
CA GLU A 60 18.07 -4.60 -8.32
C GLU A 60 16.54 -4.48 -8.19
N PRO A 61 15.80 -4.51 -9.31
CA PRO A 61 14.34 -4.50 -9.28
C PRO A 61 13.77 -5.63 -8.43
N VAL A 62 12.84 -5.30 -7.53
CA VAL A 62 12.13 -6.27 -6.69
C VAL A 62 10.98 -6.89 -7.49
N PRO A 63 10.96 -8.22 -7.69
CA PRO A 63 9.92 -8.87 -8.47
C PRO A 63 8.60 -9.01 -7.68
N LEU A 64 7.50 -8.61 -8.30
CA LEU A 64 6.12 -8.73 -7.84
C LEU A 64 5.29 -9.51 -8.89
N PRO A 65 5.56 -10.82 -9.06
CA PRO A 65 5.00 -11.60 -10.17
C PRO A 65 3.48 -11.83 -10.11
N ASN A 66 2.84 -11.50 -8.99
CA ASN A 66 1.40 -11.72 -8.76
C ASN A 66 0.62 -10.40 -8.59
N ILE A 67 1.23 -9.25 -8.88
CA ILE A 67 0.60 -7.95 -8.74
C ILE A 67 0.84 -7.15 -10.02
N GLN A 68 -0.24 -6.63 -10.60
CA GLN A 68 -0.19 -5.75 -11.78
C GLN A 68 0.26 -4.34 -11.40
N ALA A 69 0.91 -3.62 -12.32
CA ALA A 69 1.36 -2.25 -12.08
C ALA A 69 0.26 -1.28 -11.65
N ALA A 70 -0.93 -1.40 -12.22
CA ALA A 70 -2.08 -0.59 -11.82
C ALA A 70 -2.47 -0.79 -10.35
N THR A 71 -2.30 -2.01 -9.82
CA THR A 71 -2.55 -2.33 -8.41
C THR A 71 -1.41 -1.82 -7.54
N VAL A 72 -0.15 -1.99 -7.97
CA VAL A 72 1.02 -1.44 -7.26
C VAL A 72 0.93 0.07 -7.07
N ASN A 73 0.49 0.82 -8.09
CA ASN A 73 0.31 2.27 -7.97
C ASN A 73 -0.71 2.65 -6.89
N LYS A 74 -1.82 1.91 -6.76
CA LYS A 74 -2.80 2.11 -5.68
C LYS A 74 -2.22 1.77 -4.31
N VAL A 75 -1.40 0.72 -4.24
CA VAL A 75 -0.69 0.37 -3.00
C VAL A 75 0.25 1.50 -2.58
N ILE A 76 0.99 2.07 -3.54
CA ILE A 76 1.89 3.20 -3.29
C ILE A 76 1.11 4.43 -2.82
N GLU A 77 -0.01 4.77 -3.47
CA GLU A 77 -0.89 5.89 -3.04
C GLU A 77 -1.34 5.71 -1.58
N TYR A 78 -1.74 4.50 -1.20
CA TYR A 78 -2.06 4.18 0.19
C TYR A 78 -0.88 4.36 1.13
N CYS A 79 0.32 3.90 0.74
CA CYS A 79 1.55 4.07 1.52
C CYS A 79 1.94 5.54 1.69
N GLU A 80 1.75 6.36 0.66
CA GLU A 80 2.03 7.80 0.74
C GLU A 80 1.15 8.48 1.77
N GLN A 81 -0.14 8.12 1.80
CA GLN A 81 -1.08 8.66 2.78
C GLN A 81 -0.74 8.26 4.22
N HIS A 82 -0.21 7.05 4.43
CA HIS A 82 0.07 6.49 5.76
C HIS A 82 1.55 6.51 6.12
N ARG A 83 2.35 7.35 5.44
CA ARG A 83 3.82 7.39 5.61
C ARG A 83 4.25 7.78 7.03
N ASP A 84 3.49 8.66 7.66
CA ASP A 84 3.80 9.22 8.98
C ASP A 84 3.06 8.48 10.12
N ASP A 85 2.32 7.42 9.80
CA ASP A 85 1.62 6.61 10.80
C ASP A 85 2.60 5.74 11.61
N GLU A 86 2.20 5.43 12.83
CA GLU A 86 2.94 4.44 13.62
C GLU A 86 2.95 3.09 12.91
N PRO A 87 4.09 2.37 12.88
CA PRO A 87 4.15 1.04 12.31
C PRO A 87 3.08 0.13 12.90
N TYR A 88 2.42 -0.62 12.03
CA TYR A 88 1.41 -1.56 12.44
C TYR A 88 1.96 -2.56 13.47
N SER A 89 1.19 -2.79 14.53
CA SER A 89 1.45 -3.81 15.55
C SER A 89 0.22 -4.70 15.69
N GLU A 90 0.44 -6.01 15.86
CA GLU A 90 -0.66 -6.98 16.01
C GLU A 90 -1.57 -6.69 17.21
N ASN A 91 -1.02 -6.03 18.23
CA ASN A 91 -1.75 -5.67 19.45
C ASN A 91 -2.57 -4.37 19.31
N THR A 92 -2.38 -3.63 18.22
CA THR A 92 -3.07 -2.36 17.98
C THR A 92 -4.28 -2.58 17.08
N PRO A 93 -5.49 -2.18 17.51
CA PRO A 93 -6.68 -2.25 16.66
C PRO A 93 -6.49 -1.43 15.37
N ILE A 94 -6.72 -2.05 14.21
CA ILE A 94 -6.68 -1.36 12.92
C ILE A 94 -7.86 -0.39 12.83
N ARG A 95 -7.54 0.90 12.73
CA ARG A 95 -8.51 1.99 12.54
C ARG A 95 -8.35 2.53 11.12
N HIS A 96 -9.49 2.66 10.44
CA HIS A 96 -9.54 3.24 9.10
C HIS A 96 -10.06 4.67 9.20
N THR A 97 -9.31 5.59 8.64
CA THR A 97 -9.64 7.01 8.52
C THR A 97 -10.79 7.24 7.54
N GLU A 98 -11.28 8.48 7.44
CA GLU A 98 -12.25 8.83 6.39
C GLU A 98 -11.62 8.80 5.00
N TRP A 99 -10.32 9.07 4.90
CA TRP A 99 -9.60 8.94 3.62
C TRP A 99 -9.58 7.48 3.16
N ASP A 100 -9.29 6.53 4.07
CA ASP A 100 -9.29 5.10 3.74
C ASP A 100 -10.62 4.62 3.17
N LYS A 101 -11.72 5.08 3.78
CA LYS A 101 -13.07 4.76 3.35
C LYS A 101 -13.35 5.36 1.98
N ALA A 102 -12.92 6.60 1.72
CA ALA A 102 -13.08 7.24 0.43
C ALA A 102 -12.23 6.57 -0.66
N PHE A 103 -10.98 6.26 -0.36
CA PHE A 103 -10.06 5.53 -1.23
C PHE A 103 -10.65 4.19 -1.65
N ILE A 104 -11.00 3.32 -0.70
CA ILE A 104 -11.52 1.99 -1.03
C ILE A 104 -12.90 2.04 -1.71
N ALA A 105 -13.73 3.05 -1.42
CA ALA A 105 -15.03 3.23 -2.07
C ALA A 105 -14.93 3.78 -3.50
N SER A 106 -13.81 4.41 -3.86
CA SER A 106 -13.57 4.92 -5.21
C SER A 106 -13.16 3.83 -6.20
N LEU A 107 -12.69 2.68 -5.69
CA LEU A 107 -12.22 1.56 -6.51
C LEU A 107 -13.37 0.71 -7.05
N SER A 108 -13.16 0.12 -8.23
CA SER A 108 -14.05 -0.93 -8.75
C SER A 108 -14.00 -2.17 -7.88
N ARG A 109 -15.01 -3.05 -8.02
CA ARG A 109 -15.05 -4.33 -7.31
C ARG A 109 -13.83 -5.19 -7.63
N GLU A 110 -13.46 -5.27 -8.91
CA GLU A 110 -12.30 -6.01 -9.38
C GLU A 110 -11.01 -5.43 -8.79
N GLU A 111 -10.88 -4.10 -8.75
CA GLU A 111 -9.73 -3.43 -8.12
C GLU A 111 -9.65 -3.68 -6.61
N ILE A 112 -10.79 -3.75 -5.91
CA ILE A 112 -10.82 -4.09 -4.48
C ILE A 112 -10.27 -5.49 -4.24
N PHE A 113 -10.62 -6.47 -5.08
CA PHE A 113 -10.07 -7.82 -4.97
C PHE A 113 -8.57 -7.85 -5.23
N GLU A 114 -8.10 -7.13 -6.24
CA GLU A 114 -6.67 -6.99 -6.53
C GLU A 114 -5.91 -6.35 -5.36
N VAL A 115 -6.46 -5.29 -4.74
CA VAL A 115 -5.87 -4.66 -3.55
C VAL A 115 -5.86 -5.60 -2.34
N ILE A 116 -6.89 -6.43 -2.16
CA ILE A 116 -6.91 -7.47 -1.11
C ILE A 116 -5.79 -8.49 -1.34
N LEU A 117 -5.63 -8.99 -2.56
CA LEU A 117 -4.58 -9.95 -2.91
C LEU A 117 -3.20 -9.34 -2.76
N ALA A 118 -3.00 -8.10 -3.20
CA ALA A 118 -1.76 -7.36 -3.04
C ALA A 118 -1.44 -7.10 -1.57
N GLY A 119 -2.40 -6.65 -0.76
CA GLY A 119 -2.23 -6.41 0.66
C GLY A 119 -1.86 -7.69 1.43
N ASN A 120 -2.40 -8.84 1.03
CA ASN A 120 -1.98 -10.14 1.57
C ASN A 120 -0.57 -10.53 1.10
N TYR A 121 -0.27 -10.36 -0.20
CA TYR A 121 1.04 -10.72 -0.76
C TYR A 121 2.18 -9.88 -0.18
N LEU A 122 1.97 -8.58 0.00
CA LEU A 122 2.95 -7.62 0.51
C LEU A 122 2.99 -7.57 2.05
N ASP A 123 2.20 -8.40 2.73
CA ASP A 123 2.02 -8.43 4.19
C ASP A 123 1.65 -7.05 4.79
N MET A 124 0.69 -6.37 4.15
CA MET A 124 0.15 -5.07 4.57
C MET A 124 -1.23 -5.26 5.24
N LYS A 125 -1.20 -5.69 6.51
CA LYS A 125 -2.42 -5.99 7.29
C LYS A 125 -3.46 -4.86 7.34
N PRO A 126 -3.10 -3.57 7.50
CA PRO A 126 -4.07 -2.47 7.45
C PRO A 126 -4.85 -2.42 6.13
N MET A 127 -4.15 -2.47 4.99
CA MET A 127 -4.75 -2.46 3.66
C MET A 127 -5.62 -3.70 3.41
N LEU A 128 -5.13 -4.88 3.76
CA LEU A 128 -5.90 -6.12 3.67
C LEU A 128 -7.20 -6.02 4.48
N ASN A 129 -7.13 -5.50 5.70
CA ASN A 129 -8.29 -5.31 6.56
C ASN A 129 -9.28 -4.28 5.97
N LEU A 130 -8.80 -3.22 5.33
CA LEU A 130 -9.63 -2.22 4.66
C LEU A 130 -10.44 -2.84 3.53
N GLY A 131 -9.80 -3.59 2.63
CA GLY A 131 -10.46 -4.29 1.53
C GLY A 131 -11.49 -5.32 2.04
N CYS A 132 -11.12 -6.14 3.03
CA CYS A 132 -12.03 -7.12 3.63
C CYS A 132 -13.27 -6.47 4.26
N LYS A 133 -13.09 -5.33 4.96
CA LYS A 133 -14.23 -4.58 5.51
C LYS A 133 -15.13 -4.03 4.42
N GLN A 134 -14.57 -3.55 3.31
CA GLN A 134 -15.37 -3.06 2.20
C GLN A 134 -16.19 -4.18 1.54
N VAL A 135 -15.59 -5.35 1.32
CA VAL A 135 -16.33 -6.53 0.84
C VAL A 135 -17.42 -6.95 1.82
N ALA A 136 -17.14 -6.95 3.13
CA ALA A 136 -18.14 -7.25 4.15
C ALA A 136 -19.32 -6.25 4.12
N ASN A 137 -19.04 -4.96 3.88
CA ASN A 137 -20.08 -3.94 3.71
C ASN A 137 -20.92 -4.17 2.45
N MET A 138 -20.31 -4.64 1.36
CA MET A 138 -21.04 -5.00 0.14
C MET A 138 -22.00 -6.18 0.37
N ILE A 139 -21.66 -7.11 1.26
CA ILE A 139 -22.49 -8.28 1.61
C ILE A 139 -23.58 -7.92 2.63
N LYS A 140 -23.31 -6.93 3.49
CA LYS A 140 -24.17 -6.57 4.60
C LYS A 140 -25.59 -6.24 4.12
N ASN A 141 -26.58 -6.84 4.78
CA ASN A 141 -28.02 -6.68 4.50
C ASN A 141 -28.47 -7.18 3.11
N LYS A 142 -27.64 -7.93 2.38
CA LYS A 142 -28.05 -8.61 1.14
C LYS A 142 -28.54 -10.02 1.42
N THR A 143 -29.49 -10.47 0.61
CA THR A 143 -29.94 -11.86 0.56
C THR A 143 -28.89 -12.76 -0.11
N PRO A 144 -28.91 -14.08 0.11
CA PRO A 144 -27.99 -15.01 -0.56
C PRO A 144 -28.01 -14.91 -2.09
N ASP A 145 -29.17 -14.64 -2.69
CA ASP A 145 -29.30 -14.53 -4.15
C ASP A 145 -28.67 -13.22 -4.67
N GLU A 146 -28.91 -12.10 -3.99
CA GLU A 146 -28.23 -10.84 -4.33
C GLU A 146 -26.71 -10.92 -4.15
N ILE A 147 -26.23 -11.67 -3.15
CA ILE A 147 -24.79 -11.92 -2.98
C ILE A 147 -24.26 -12.73 -4.16
N ARG A 148 -24.97 -13.78 -4.59
CA ARG A 148 -24.57 -14.57 -5.76
C ARG A 148 -24.47 -13.71 -7.01
N ASP A 149 -25.44 -12.82 -7.23
CA ASP A 149 -25.43 -11.91 -8.38
C ASP A 149 -24.27 -10.90 -8.29
N VAL A 150 -24.04 -10.31 -7.11
CA VAL A 150 -22.97 -9.33 -6.88
C VAL A 150 -21.58 -9.93 -7.08
N PHE A 151 -21.37 -11.19 -6.70
CA PHE A 151 -20.08 -11.87 -6.77
C PHE A 151 -19.98 -12.90 -7.91
N ASN A 152 -20.97 -12.95 -8.80
CA ASN A 152 -21.05 -13.89 -9.91
C ASN A 152 -20.83 -15.36 -9.48
N ILE A 153 -21.43 -15.76 -8.35
CA ILE A 153 -21.30 -17.10 -7.79
C ILE A 153 -22.39 -18.00 -8.39
N VAL A 154 -21.96 -18.94 -9.23
CA VAL A 154 -22.87 -19.93 -9.81
C VAL A 154 -23.29 -20.94 -8.74
N ALA A 155 -24.59 -21.24 -8.64
CA ALA A 155 -25.05 -22.32 -7.79
C ALA A 155 -24.41 -23.65 -8.25
N ARG A 156 -23.93 -24.46 -7.29
CA ARG A 156 -23.40 -25.78 -7.60
C ARG A 156 -24.48 -26.59 -8.34
N PRO A 157 -24.18 -27.20 -9.51
CA PRO A 157 -25.11 -28.12 -10.16
C PRO A 157 -25.45 -29.29 -9.22
N PRO A 158 -26.67 -29.83 -9.25
CA PRO A 158 -26.96 -31.07 -8.53
C PRO A 158 -26.07 -32.20 -9.05
N GLU A 159 -25.46 -32.95 -8.13
CA GLU A 159 -24.63 -34.14 -8.38
C GLU A 159 -25.44 -35.31 -8.95
#